data_AF-A0A7R9Q890-F1
#
_entry.id   AF-A0A7R9Q890-F1
#
_cell.length_a   1.000
_cell.length_b   1.000
_cell.length_c   1.000
_cell.angle_alpha   90.00
_cell.angle_beta   90.00
_cell.angle_gamma   90.00
#
_symmetry.space_group_name_H-M   'P 1'
#
loop_
_entity.id
_entity.type
_entity.pdbx_description
1 polymer ?
#
loop_
_entity_poly.entity_id
_entity_poly.type
_entity_poly.pdbx_seq_one_letter_code
_entity_poly.pdbx_strand_id
1 'polypeptide(L)'
;MTLNMKTVDEIKNLFSFADYSVFAAMLCISTAIGLYYALKDRKNVSNKEFLTANKSLSMFPVAMSLLASFQSSVTILGYPAEMFYRGTQFWAVMISGAMASIIAAEIFLPVYYKLQFTSVNKYLEERFKSERVRLAVSLSFLLCTIPYMGVVLYGPSLALGSVTPISVSTSVLIVGSICTLYTSIVR
;
A
#
# COMPACT_ATOMS: atom_id res chain seq x y z
N MET A 1 14.13 -13.70 -34.27
CA MET A 1 13.80 -12.61 -33.32
C MET A 1 12.86 -11.63 -34.04
N THR A 2 11.63 -12.05 -34.31
CA THR A 2 10.65 -11.31 -35.16
C THR A 2 9.19 -11.68 -34.84
N LEU A 3 8.94 -12.35 -33.70
CA LEU A 3 7.63 -12.91 -33.34
C LEU A 3 6.82 -12.05 -32.34
N ASN A 4 7.16 -10.77 -32.11
CA ASN A 4 6.59 -10.04 -30.97
C ASN A 4 6.16 -8.57 -31.20
N MET A 5 6.00 -8.11 -32.44
CA MET A 5 5.38 -6.79 -32.69
C MET A 5 3.90 -6.87 -33.06
N LYS A 6 3.45 -7.92 -33.79
CA LYS A 6 2.02 -8.07 -34.12
C LYS A 6 1.14 -8.43 -32.92
N THR A 7 1.63 -9.26 -31.99
CA THR A 7 0.89 -9.68 -30.80
C THR A 7 0.67 -8.52 -29.81
N VAL A 8 1.63 -7.60 -29.70
CA VAL A 8 1.53 -6.43 -28.81
C VAL A 8 0.51 -5.41 -29.33
N ASP A 9 0.44 -5.22 -30.66
CA ASP A 9 -0.57 -4.33 -31.25
C ASP A 9 -1.98 -4.97 -31.31
N GLU A 10 -2.10 -6.30 -31.31
CA GLU A 10 -3.39 -6.99 -31.08
C GLU A 10 -3.86 -6.85 -29.62
N ILE A 11 -2.97 -6.91 -28.63
CA ILE A 11 -3.32 -6.68 -27.21
C ILE A 11 -3.77 -5.24 -26.97
N LYS A 12 -3.16 -4.25 -27.64
CA LYS A 12 -3.60 -2.84 -27.57
C LYS A 12 -5.02 -2.62 -28.09
N ASN A 13 -5.50 -3.48 -29.00
CA ASN A 13 -6.86 -3.44 -29.54
C ASN A 13 -7.85 -4.31 -28.73
N LEU A 14 -7.39 -5.01 -27.68
CA LEU A 14 -8.24 -5.83 -26.81
C LEU A 14 -8.87 -5.02 -25.67
N PHE A 15 -8.25 -3.91 -25.27
CA PHE A 15 -8.82 -2.99 -24.28
C PHE A 15 -9.87 -2.10 -24.96
N SER A 16 -11.14 -2.42 -24.70
CA SER A 16 -12.28 -1.70 -25.26
C SER A 16 -12.44 -0.35 -24.56
N PHE A 17 -13.22 0.57 -25.15
CA PHE A 17 -13.67 1.80 -24.48
C PHE A 17 -14.27 1.51 -23.09
N ALA A 18 -14.86 0.32 -22.91
CA ALA A 18 -15.35 -0.19 -21.63
C ALA A 18 -14.27 -0.23 -20.53
N ASP A 19 -13.06 -0.72 -20.81
CA ASP A 19 -12.02 -0.88 -19.80
C ASP A 19 -11.47 0.47 -19.32
N TYR A 20 -11.30 1.41 -20.25
CA TYR A 20 -10.96 2.80 -19.92
C TYR A 20 -12.05 3.48 -19.08
N SER A 21 -13.33 3.22 -19.39
CA SER A 21 -14.45 3.76 -18.62
C SER A 21 -14.50 3.21 -17.20
N VAL A 22 -14.22 1.92 -17.01
CA VAL A 22 -14.17 1.27 -15.68
C VAL A 22 -12.99 1.81 -14.87
N PHE A 23 -11.82 1.97 -15.49
CA PHE A 23 -10.65 2.54 -14.82
C PHE A 23 -10.89 3.99 -14.37
N ALA A 24 -11.46 4.82 -15.24
CA ALA A 24 -11.82 6.20 -14.91
C ALA A 24 -12.90 6.25 -13.80
N ALA A 25 -13.94 5.43 -13.91
CA ALA A 25 -14.99 5.35 -12.90
C ALA A 25 -14.45 4.91 -11.53
N MET A 26 -13.56 3.91 -11.49
CA MET A 26 -12.91 3.46 -10.26
C MET A 26 -12.11 4.59 -9.59
N LEU A 27 -11.33 5.36 -10.36
CA LEU A 27 -10.58 6.51 -9.84
C LEU A 27 -11.50 7.61 -9.33
N CYS A 28 -12.57 7.92 -10.07
CA CYS A 28 -13.56 8.93 -9.67
C CYS A 28 -14.29 8.52 -8.40
N ILE A 29 -14.75 7.27 -8.29
CA ILE A 29 -15.46 6.76 -7.10
C ILE A 29 -14.53 6.76 -5.89
N SER A 30 -13.30 6.27 -6.03
CA SER A 30 -12.31 6.26 -4.94
C SER A 30 -12.01 7.68 -4.43
N THR A 31 -11.81 8.61 -5.36
CA THR A 31 -11.55 10.03 -5.03
C THR A 31 -12.78 10.71 -4.43
N ALA A 32 -13.99 10.40 -4.92
CA ALA A 32 -15.24 10.95 -4.39
C ALA A 32 -15.52 10.46 -2.96
N ILE A 33 -15.24 9.19 -2.65
CA ILE A 33 -15.34 8.65 -1.29
C ILE A 33 -14.34 9.35 -0.37
N GLY A 34 -13.07 9.47 -0.80
CA GLY A 34 -12.04 10.19 -0.07
C GLY A 34 -12.42 11.65 0.22
N LEU A 35 -12.93 12.36 -0.80
CA LEU A 35 -13.37 13.74 -0.67
C LEU A 35 -14.62 13.88 0.22
N TYR A 36 -15.58 12.96 0.11
CA TYR A 36 -16.79 12.94 0.94
C TYR A 36 -16.43 12.78 2.43
N TYR A 37 -15.56 11.83 2.77
CA TYR A 37 -15.10 11.65 4.14
C TYR A 37 -14.20 12.80 4.60
N ALA A 38 -13.29 13.30 3.77
CA ALA A 38 -12.44 14.45 4.12
C ALA A 38 -13.25 15.73 4.42
N LEU A 39 -14.32 15.99 3.66
CA LEU A 39 -15.20 17.14 3.89
C LEU A 39 -16.15 16.93 5.08
N LYS A 40 -16.59 15.69 5.33
CA LYS A 40 -17.49 15.33 6.43
C LYS A 40 -16.76 15.30 7.79
N ASP A 41 -15.55 14.76 7.84
CA ASP A 41 -14.73 14.65 9.06
C ASP A 41 -13.92 15.91 9.38
N ARG A 42 -13.76 16.85 8.42
CA ARG A 42 -13.12 18.16 8.67
C ARG A 42 -13.73 18.94 9.83
N LYS A 43 -14.95 18.61 10.25
CA LYS A 43 -15.67 19.33 11.28
C LYS A 43 -15.32 18.93 12.72
N ASN A 44 -14.80 17.73 13.01
CA ASN A 44 -14.69 17.24 14.40
C ASN A 44 -13.65 16.11 14.67
N VAL A 45 -12.45 16.11 14.09
CA VAL A 45 -11.48 15.03 14.41
C VAL A 45 -10.12 15.58 14.85
N SER A 46 -9.81 15.45 16.13
CA SER A 46 -8.48 15.70 16.68
C SER A 46 -7.49 14.65 16.13
N ASN A 47 -6.23 15.01 15.86
CA ASN A 47 -5.19 14.09 15.36
C ASN A 47 -5.09 12.76 16.16
N LYS A 48 -5.38 12.81 17.47
CA LYS A 48 -5.44 11.60 18.31
C LYS A 48 -6.61 10.69 17.96
N GLU A 49 -7.76 11.24 17.63
CA GLU A 49 -8.99 10.51 17.32
C GLU A 49 -8.91 9.84 15.95
N PHE A 50 -8.23 10.46 14.98
CA PHE A 50 -7.90 9.83 13.69
C PHE A 50 -6.89 8.69 13.82
N LEU A 51 -5.81 8.89 14.59
CA LEU A 51 -4.74 7.89 14.76
C LEU A 51 -5.13 6.71 15.64
N THR A 52 -6.07 6.88 16.58
CA THR A 52 -6.52 5.82 17.49
C THR A 52 -7.93 5.33 17.21
N ALA A 53 -8.64 5.96 16.26
CA ALA A 53 -10.02 5.68 15.88
C ALA A 53 -10.93 5.37 17.09
N ASN A 54 -10.74 6.19 18.13
CA ASN A 54 -11.42 6.13 19.43
C ASN A 54 -11.53 4.73 20.05
N LYS A 55 -10.59 3.80 19.75
CA LYS A 55 -10.56 2.39 20.18
C LYS A 55 -11.88 1.61 20.04
N SER A 56 -12.83 2.12 19.25
CA SER A 56 -14.19 1.61 19.11
C SER A 56 -14.46 1.08 17.71
N LEU A 57 -13.43 1.04 16.85
CA LEU A 57 -13.52 0.34 15.57
C LEU A 57 -13.77 -1.14 15.82
N SER A 58 -14.83 -1.64 15.20
CA SER A 58 -15.12 -3.07 15.15
C SER A 58 -13.94 -3.84 14.55
N MET A 59 -13.82 -5.12 14.92
CA MET A 59 -12.75 -6.02 14.46
C MET A 59 -12.64 -6.07 12.93
N PHE A 60 -13.77 -5.95 12.24
CA PHE A 60 -13.86 -6.10 10.79
C PHE A 60 -13.18 -4.95 10.01
N PRO A 61 -13.49 -3.65 10.26
CA PRO A 61 -12.73 -2.54 9.68
C PRO A 61 -11.21 -2.60 9.94
N VAL A 62 -10.81 -3.00 11.14
CA VAL A 62 -9.38 -3.10 11.51
C VAL A 62 -8.69 -4.19 10.70
N ALA A 63 -9.30 -5.38 10.61
CA ALA A 63 -8.77 -6.48 9.81
C ALA A 63 -8.67 -6.10 8.32
N MET A 64 -9.70 -5.44 7.77
CA MET A 64 -9.69 -4.97 6.38
C MET A 64 -8.59 -3.95 6.12
N SER A 65 -8.37 -2.99 7.02
CA SER A 65 -7.29 -2.00 6.87
C SER A 65 -5.90 -2.64 6.97
N LEU A 66 -5.72 -3.64 7.86
CA LEU A 66 -4.47 -4.38 7.97
C LEU A 66 -4.20 -5.18 6.70
N LEU A 67 -5.18 -5.93 6.19
CA LEU A 67 -5.08 -6.68 4.95
C LEU A 67 -4.77 -5.77 3.76
N ALA A 68 -5.44 -4.62 3.66
CA ALA A 68 -5.17 -3.62 2.63
C ALA A 68 -3.74 -3.05 2.71
N SER A 69 -3.18 -2.91 3.91
CA SER A 69 -1.80 -2.42 4.10
C SER A 69 -0.75 -3.47 3.77
N PHE A 70 -1.05 -4.76 3.97
CA PHE A 70 -0.15 -5.87 3.61
C PHE A 70 -0.11 -6.11 2.10
N GLN A 71 -1.19 -5.80 1.39
CA GLN A 71 -1.27 -6.02 -0.04
C GLN A 71 -0.57 -4.89 -0.81
N SER A 72 0.44 -5.25 -1.59
CA SER A 72 1.23 -4.29 -2.38
C SER A 72 1.27 -4.73 -3.85
N SER A 73 1.56 -3.80 -4.76
CA SER A 73 1.74 -4.12 -6.19
C SER A 73 2.85 -5.16 -6.40
N VAL A 74 3.86 -5.16 -5.52
CA VAL A 74 4.96 -6.14 -5.51
C VAL A 74 4.47 -7.54 -5.18
N THR A 75 3.48 -7.72 -4.31
CA THR A 75 2.97 -9.06 -4.00
C THR A 75 2.09 -9.59 -5.13
N ILE A 76 1.28 -8.72 -5.75
CA ILE A 76 0.39 -9.09 -6.87
C ILE A 76 1.19 -9.48 -8.12
N LEU A 77 2.23 -8.73 -8.48
CA LEU A 77 3.01 -8.99 -9.68
C LEU A 77 4.24 -9.86 -9.42
N GLY A 78 4.89 -9.70 -8.27
CA GLY A 78 6.15 -10.35 -7.95
C GLY A 78 6.00 -11.81 -7.53
N TYR A 79 4.97 -12.17 -6.75
CA TYR A 79 4.79 -13.55 -6.28
C TYR A 79 4.48 -14.54 -7.41
N PRO A 80 3.54 -14.27 -8.34
CA PRO A 80 3.32 -15.17 -9.46
C PRO A 80 4.52 -15.21 -10.42
N ALA A 81 5.22 -14.09 -10.62
CA ALA A 81 6.43 -14.07 -11.44
C ALA A 81 7.51 -14.97 -10.84
N GLU A 82 7.80 -14.84 -9.55
CA GLU A 82 8.78 -15.68 -8.86
C GLU A 82 8.37 -17.15 -8.87
N MET A 83 7.09 -17.46 -8.65
CA MET A 83 6.59 -18.84 -8.72
C MET A 83 6.67 -19.43 -10.13
N PHE A 84 6.50 -18.61 -11.17
CA PHE A 84 6.63 -19.03 -12.56
C PHE A 84 8.09 -19.35 -12.93
N TYR A 85 9.04 -18.53 -12.50
CA TYR A 85 10.46 -18.72 -12.83
C TYR A 85 11.20 -19.70 -11.92
N ARG A 86 10.87 -19.74 -10.62
CA ARG A 86 11.59 -20.51 -9.60
C ARG A 86 10.78 -21.66 -9.00
N GLY A 87 9.53 -21.85 -9.44
CA GLY A 87 8.66 -22.95 -9.03
C GLY A 87 7.90 -22.70 -7.72
N THR A 88 7.22 -23.74 -7.24
CA THR A 88 6.27 -23.67 -6.12
C THR A 88 6.91 -23.51 -4.74
N GLN A 89 8.24 -23.50 -4.63
CA GLN A 89 8.96 -23.36 -3.36
C GLN A 89 8.62 -22.06 -2.62
N PHE A 90 8.24 -21.01 -3.36
CA PHE A 90 7.83 -19.72 -2.80
C PHE A 90 6.61 -19.82 -1.87
N TRP A 91 5.79 -20.87 -1.98
CA TRP A 91 4.65 -21.11 -1.08
C TRP A 91 5.03 -21.19 0.40
N ALA A 92 6.25 -21.62 0.71
CA ALA A 92 6.73 -21.68 2.10
C ALA A 92 6.74 -20.29 2.77
N VAL A 93 6.94 -19.21 2.01
CA VAL A 93 6.91 -17.82 2.50
C VAL A 93 5.49 -17.41 2.91
N MET A 94 4.48 -17.85 2.17
CA MET A 94 3.08 -17.57 2.50
C MET A 94 2.67 -18.25 3.81
N ILE A 95 3.07 -19.50 4.00
CA ILE A 95 2.78 -20.28 5.21
C ILE A 95 3.52 -19.69 6.42
N SER A 96 4.81 -19.38 6.27
CA SER A 96 5.59 -18.79 7.36
C SER A 96 5.08 -17.39 7.74
N GLY A 97 4.64 -16.60 6.77
CA GLY A 97 3.99 -15.31 7.01
C GLY A 97 2.69 -15.42 7.80
N ALA A 98 1.84 -16.41 7.48
CA ALA A 98 0.61 -16.69 8.22
C ALA A 98 0.89 -17.16 9.65
N MET A 99 1.90 -18.01 9.86
CA MET A 99 2.30 -18.43 11.21
C MET A 99 2.87 -17.26 12.02
N ALA A 100 3.72 -16.44 11.39
CA ALA A 100 4.32 -15.27 12.02
C ALA A 100 3.26 -14.24 12.44
N SER A 101 2.21 -14.03 11.65
CA SER A 101 1.13 -13.10 12.00
C SER A 101 0.30 -13.59 13.20
N ILE A 102 0.04 -14.89 13.32
CA ILE A 102 -0.64 -15.48 14.48
C ILE A 102 0.21 -15.29 15.74
N ILE A 103 1.51 -15.62 15.67
CA ILE A 103 2.43 -15.44 16.80
C ILE A 103 2.54 -13.95 17.18
N ALA A 104 2.59 -13.07 16.18
CA ALA A 104 2.60 -11.62 16.40
C ALA A 104 1.32 -11.15 17.12
N ALA A 105 0.16 -11.65 16.70
CA ALA A 105 -1.12 -11.32 17.31
C ALA A 105 -1.23 -11.80 18.76
N GLU A 106 -0.75 -13.00 19.09
CA GLU A 106 -0.85 -13.52 20.46
C GLU A 106 0.20 -12.92 21.42
N ILE A 107 1.43 -12.69 20.95
CA ILE A 107 2.54 -12.27 21.82
C ILE A 107 2.69 -10.75 21.87
N PHE A 108 2.70 -10.09 20.71
CA PHE A 108 3.03 -8.67 20.64
C PHE A 108 1.81 -7.78 20.86
N LEU A 109 0.63 -8.17 20.36
CA LEU A 109 -0.60 -7.40 20.54
C LEU A 109 -0.94 -7.10 22.00
N PRO A 110 -0.93 -8.06 22.96
CA PRO A 110 -1.27 -7.74 24.35
C PRO A 110 -0.25 -6.82 25.02
N VAL A 111 1.01 -6.86 24.59
CA VAL A 111 2.06 -5.94 25.07
C VAL A 111 1.78 -4.53 24.55
N TYR A 112 1.62 -4.37 23.24
CA TYR A 112 1.37 -3.04 22.66
C TYR A 112 0.05 -2.41 23.12
N TYR A 113 -1.01 -3.22 23.30
CA TYR A 113 -2.30 -2.73 23.75
C TYR A 113 -2.27 -2.16 25.18
N LYS A 114 -1.50 -2.81 26.08
CA LYS A 114 -1.34 -2.36 27.47
C LYS A 114 -0.53 -1.08 27.60
N LEU A 115 0.43 -0.84 26.71
CA LEU A 115 1.32 0.32 26.79
C LEU A 115 0.75 1.60 26.13
N GLN A 116 -0.42 1.54 25.47
CA GLN A 116 -1.20 2.71 25.02
C GLN A 116 -0.42 3.74 24.19
N PHE A 117 0.69 3.35 23.54
CA PHE A 117 1.48 4.26 22.73
C PHE A 117 0.85 4.45 21.35
N THR A 118 0.77 5.71 20.90
CA THR A 118 0.26 6.09 19.58
C THR A 118 1.24 5.78 18.44
N SER A 119 2.49 5.42 18.74
CA SER A 119 3.48 5.02 17.75
C SER A 119 4.47 4.00 18.31
N VAL A 120 4.84 2.99 17.51
CA VAL A 120 5.81 1.95 17.87
C VAL A 120 7.19 2.57 18.16
N ASN A 121 7.56 3.63 17.44
CA ASN A 121 8.83 4.33 17.67
C ASN A 121 8.91 4.99 19.05
N LYS A 122 7.77 5.37 19.64
CA LYS A 122 7.70 5.91 21.01
C LYS A 122 7.92 4.84 22.07
N TYR A 123 7.49 3.60 21.80
CA TYR A 123 7.81 2.48 22.68
C TYR A 123 9.33 2.26 22.79
N LEU A 124 10.05 2.37 21.67
CA LEU A 124 11.51 2.26 21.66
C LEU A 124 12.18 3.41 22.43
N GLU A 125 11.65 4.63 22.32
CA GLU A 125 12.13 5.77 23.10
C GLU A 125 12.00 5.52 24.61
N GLU A 126 10.84 5.05 25.08
CA GLU A 126 10.58 4.79 26.50
C GLU A 126 11.40 3.60 27.02
N ARG A 127 11.64 2.58 26.17
CA ARG A 127 12.45 1.42 26.54
C ARG A 127 13.93 1.76 26.68
N PHE A 128 14.47 2.60 25.81
CA PHE A 128 15.89 2.98 25.78
C PHE A 128 16.18 4.34 26.43
N LYS A 129 15.14 5.07 26.88
CA LYS A 129 15.19 6.42 27.49
C LYS A 129 16.03 7.42 26.69
N SER A 130 16.00 7.32 25.36
CA SER A 130 16.87 8.13 24.49
C SER A 130 16.14 8.58 23.23
N GLU A 131 16.02 9.90 23.09
CA GLU A 131 15.43 10.56 21.93
C GLU A 131 16.25 10.31 20.64
N ARG A 132 17.57 10.11 20.78
CA ARG A 132 18.46 9.79 19.66
C ARG A 132 18.13 8.45 19.02
N VAL A 133 17.72 7.46 19.83
CA VAL A 133 17.31 6.14 19.33
C VAL A 133 16.01 6.25 18.55
N ARG A 134 15.04 7.06 19.02
CA ARG A 134 13.80 7.34 18.27
C ARG A 134 14.10 7.95 16.89
N LEU A 135 15.01 8.93 16.85
CA LEU A 135 15.37 9.60 15.61
C LEU A 135 16.10 8.65 14.66
N ALA A 136 17.07 7.87 15.16
CA ALA A 136 17.79 6.88 14.38
C ALA A 136 16.85 5.81 13.78
N VAL A 137 15.92 5.26 14.57
CA VAL A 137 14.95 4.26 14.09
C VAL A 137 14.00 4.87 13.07
N SER A 138 13.50 6.08 13.32
CA SER A 138 12.61 6.77 12.38
C SER A 138 13.32 7.09 11.06
N LEU A 139 14.60 7.50 11.14
CA LEU A 139 15.42 7.76 9.96
C LEU A 139 15.68 6.47 9.17
N SER A 140 16.09 5.39 9.83
CA SER A 140 16.27 4.08 9.19
C SER A 140 14.98 3.58 8.55
N PHE A 141 13.84 3.79 9.21
CA PHE A 141 12.53 3.44 8.64
C PHE A 141 12.23 4.24 7.37
N LEU A 142 12.48 5.55 7.37
CA LEU A 142 12.31 6.39 6.18
C LEU A 142 13.26 5.95 5.05
N LEU A 143 14.53 5.70 5.37
CA LEU A 143 15.53 5.27 4.39
C LEU A 143 15.19 3.93 3.73
N CYS A 144 14.59 2.99 4.46
CA CYS A 144 14.10 1.74 3.88
C CYS A 144 12.76 1.91 3.12
N THR A 145 11.87 2.76 3.62
CA THR A 145 10.52 2.92 3.06
C THR A 145 10.51 3.71 1.76
N ILE A 146 11.33 4.76 1.62
CA ILE A 146 11.41 5.58 0.40
C ILE A 146 11.69 4.74 -0.86
N PRO A 147 12.77 3.93 -0.93
CA PRO A 147 13.04 3.11 -2.11
C PRO A 147 11.98 2.04 -2.31
N TYR A 148 11.46 1.45 -1.22
CA TYR A 148 10.38 0.47 -1.29
C TYR A 148 9.12 1.06 -1.95
N MET A 149 8.68 2.24 -1.53
CA MET A 149 7.53 2.94 -2.11
C MET A 149 7.72 3.25 -3.60
N GLY A 150 8.96 3.51 -4.04
CA GLY A 150 9.29 3.65 -5.46
C GLY A 150 9.02 2.37 -6.27
N VAL A 151 9.43 1.22 -5.75
CA VAL A 151 9.14 -0.10 -6.36
C VAL A 151 7.64 -0.38 -6.37
N VAL A 152 6.93 -0.05 -5.29
CA VAL A 152 5.48 -0.21 -5.19
C VAL A 152 4.76 0.66 -6.22
N LEU A 153 5.20 1.91 -6.43
CA LEU A 153 4.62 2.82 -7.42
C LEU A 153 4.92 2.36 -8.87
N TYR A 154 6.03 1.67 -9.08
CA TYR A 154 6.40 1.16 -10.40
C TYR A 154 5.42 0.11 -10.92
N GLY A 155 4.88 -0.75 -10.06
CA GLY A 155 3.89 -1.78 -10.44
C GLY A 155 2.67 -1.24 -11.22
N PRO A 156 1.85 -0.33 -10.65
CA PRO A 156 0.73 0.28 -11.37
C PRO A 156 1.16 1.13 -12.56
N SER A 157 2.35 1.77 -12.50
CA SER A 157 2.88 2.57 -13.60
C SER A 157 3.28 1.72 -14.81
N LEU A 158 3.85 0.54 -14.57
CA LEU A 158 4.19 -0.44 -15.59
C LEU A 158 2.92 -1.02 -16.23
N ALA A 159 1.91 -1.32 -15.41
CA ALA A 159 0.59 -1.73 -15.92
C ALA A 159 -0.02 -0.65 -16.82
N LEU A 160 0.00 0.62 -16.40
CA LEU A 160 -0.53 1.74 -17.18
C LEU A 160 0.27 1.97 -18.49
N GLY A 161 1.60 1.87 -18.45
CA GLY A 161 2.45 1.97 -19.63
C GLY A 161 2.33 0.79 -20.59
N SER A 162 1.81 -0.36 -20.14
CA SER A 162 1.53 -1.51 -21.00
C SER A 162 0.22 -1.37 -21.79
N VAL A 163 -0.74 -0.62 -21.24
CA VAL A 163 -2.07 -0.42 -21.86
C VAL A 163 -2.19 0.89 -22.63
N THR A 164 -1.36 1.89 -22.31
CA THR A 164 -1.33 3.19 -23.00
C THR A 164 -0.09 3.32 -23.88
N PRO A 165 -0.13 4.10 -24.98
CA PRO A 165 1.04 4.33 -25.85
C PRO A 165 2.05 5.32 -25.23
N ILE A 166 2.03 5.51 -23.91
CA ILE A 166 2.79 6.52 -23.18
C ILE A 166 4.06 5.89 -22.60
N SER A 167 5.17 6.64 -22.53
CA SER A 167 6.40 6.16 -21.90
C SER A 167 6.19 5.80 -20.42
N VAL A 168 6.91 4.79 -19.92
CA VAL A 168 6.81 4.34 -18.51
C VAL A 168 7.16 5.50 -17.55
N SER A 169 8.15 6.32 -17.89
CA SER A 169 8.54 7.48 -17.09
C SER A 169 7.40 8.49 -16.92
N THR A 170 6.63 8.77 -17.98
CA THR A 170 5.47 9.66 -17.92
C THR A 170 4.32 9.02 -17.11
N SER A 171 4.13 7.71 -17.24
CA SER A 171 3.12 6.97 -16.46
C SER A 171 3.40 7.02 -14.95
N VAL A 172 4.68 6.91 -14.55
CA VAL A 172 5.10 7.06 -13.15
C VAL A 172 4.75 8.45 -12.60
N LEU A 173 4.98 9.51 -13.37
CA LEU A 173 4.64 10.88 -12.95
C LEU A 173 3.13 11.04 -12.75
N ILE A 174 2.32 10.56 -13.70
CA ILE A 174 0.85 10.68 -13.62
C ILE A 174 0.30 9.92 -12.40
N VAL A 175 0.66 8.65 -12.24
CA VAL A 175 0.19 7.82 -11.11
C VAL A 175 0.69 8.38 -9.78
N GLY A 176 1.95 8.84 -9.72
CA GLY A 176 2.53 9.48 -8.55
C GLY A 176 1.79 10.78 -8.15
N SER A 177 1.49 11.65 -9.11
CA SER A 177 0.72 12.87 -8.87
C SER A 177 -0.68 12.58 -8.37
N ILE A 178 -1.41 11.65 -9.00
CA ILE A 178 -2.76 11.25 -8.56
C ILE A 178 -2.72 10.69 -7.14
N CYS A 179 -1.78 9.79 -6.84
CA CYS A 179 -1.61 9.20 -5.52
C CYS A 179 -1.29 10.25 -4.45
N THR A 180 -0.42 11.21 -4.77
CA THR A 180 -0.05 12.30 -3.86
C THR A 180 -1.23 13.21 -3.58
N LEU A 181 -1.98 13.61 -4.62
CA LEU A 181 -3.18 14.44 -4.48
C LEU A 181 -4.24 13.72 -3.64
N TYR A 182 -4.50 12.45 -3.95
CA TYR A 182 -5.43 11.62 -3.18
C TYR A 182 -5.05 11.55 -1.70
N THR A 183 -3.78 11.24 -1.40
CA THR A 183 -3.27 11.16 -0.03
C THR A 183 -3.34 12.52 0.68
N SER A 184 -3.03 13.60 -0.02
CA SER A 184 -3.11 14.96 0.53
C SER A 184 -4.54 15.44 0.80
N ILE A 185 -5.55 14.86 0.15
CA ILE A 185 -6.95 15.19 0.39
C ILE A 185 -7.51 14.36 1.54
N VAL A 186 -7.13 13.08 1.63
CA VAL A 186 -7.56 12.16 2.68
C VAL A 186 -6.90 12.47 4.04
N ARG A 187 -5.71 13.08 4.03
CA ARG A 187 -4.97 13.51 5.22
C ARG A 187 -5.30 14.95 5.59
#